data_AF-A0AA91QVL5-F1
#
_entry.id   AF-A0AA91QVL5-F1
#
_cell.length_a   1.000
_cell.length_b   1.000
_cell.length_c   1.000
_cell.angle_alpha   90.00
_cell.angle_beta   90.00
_cell.angle_gamma   90.00
#
_symmetry.space_group_name_H-M   'P 1'
#
loop_
_entity.id
_entity.type
_entity.pdbx_description
1 polymer ?
#
loop_
_entity_poly.entity_id
_entity_poly.type
_entity_poly.pdbx_seq_one_letter_code
_entity_poly.pdbx_strand_id
1 'polypeptide(L)'
;MQASTDTLDPLAVAEAWVCEGRQVAIATVIETWGSAPRPVGSHLVIDGAGNFEGSVSGGCVEGAVIGEAADILETGKAKILEFGVADETAWRVGLSCGGRIRVLVERVDG
;
A
#
# COMPACT_ATOMS: atom_id res chain seq x y z
N MET A 1 -26.48 -14.93 5.81
CA MET A 1 -26.43 -13.49 6.15
C MET A 1 -25.43 -12.88 5.18
N GLN A 2 -25.89 -12.01 4.29
CA GLN A 2 -25.12 -11.50 3.15
C GLN A 2 -24.10 -10.47 3.63
N ALA A 3 -22.84 -10.62 3.23
CA ALA A 3 -21.88 -9.53 3.16
C ALA A 3 -21.52 -9.37 1.69
N SER A 4 -22.34 -8.60 0.99
CA SER A 4 -22.09 -8.15 -0.37
C SER A 4 -21.18 -6.94 -0.33
N THR A 5 -19.89 -7.16 -0.57
CA THR A 5 -19.03 -6.23 -1.30
C THR A 5 -18.11 -7.12 -2.11
N ASP A 6 -18.28 -7.12 -3.43
CA ASP A 6 -17.34 -7.73 -4.37
C ASP A 6 -16.08 -6.86 -4.37
N THR A 7 -15.33 -6.93 -3.26
CA THR A 7 -14.01 -6.30 -3.17
C THR A 7 -13.12 -7.17 -4.03
N LEU A 8 -12.87 -6.74 -5.27
CA LEU A 8 -11.90 -7.37 -6.16
C LEU A 8 -10.61 -7.61 -5.36
N ASP A 9 -10.15 -8.85 -5.36
CA ASP A 9 -8.85 -9.20 -4.80
C ASP A 9 -7.79 -8.34 -5.52
N PRO A 10 -7.07 -7.45 -4.83
CA PRO A 10 -6.10 -6.58 -5.48
C PRO A 10 -5.06 -7.38 -6.29
N LEU A 11 -4.70 -8.59 -5.85
CA LEU A 11 -3.76 -9.42 -6.59
C LEU A 11 -4.37 -10.00 -7.88
N ALA A 12 -5.67 -10.30 -7.89
CA ALA A 12 -6.37 -10.67 -9.13
C ALA A 12 -6.43 -9.49 -10.12
N VAL A 13 -6.55 -8.26 -9.60
CA VAL A 13 -6.47 -7.04 -10.42
C VAL A 13 -5.06 -6.82 -10.96
N ALA A 14 -4.02 -7.04 -10.15
CA ALA A 14 -2.64 -7.02 -10.61
C ALA A 14 -2.41 -8.01 -11.75
N GLU A 15 -2.86 -9.26 -11.60
CA GLU A 15 -2.75 -10.30 -12.62
C GLU A 15 -3.45 -9.86 -13.92
N ALA A 16 -4.70 -9.40 -13.83
CA ALA A 16 -5.45 -8.93 -14.99
C ALA A 16 -4.72 -7.78 -15.72
N TRP A 17 -4.21 -6.79 -14.99
CA TRP A 17 -3.49 -5.66 -15.57
C TRP A 17 -2.17 -6.07 -16.21
N VAL A 18 -1.45 -7.01 -15.61
CA VAL A 18 -0.24 -7.59 -16.22
C VAL A 18 -0.60 -8.34 -17.51
N CYS A 19 -1.68 -9.13 -17.53
CA CYS A 19 -2.17 -9.80 -18.73
C CYS A 19 -2.61 -8.82 -19.84
N GLU A 20 -3.07 -7.62 -19.47
CA GLU A 20 -3.37 -6.51 -20.40
C GLU A 20 -2.10 -5.82 -20.93
N GLY A 21 -0.90 -6.20 -20.45
CA GLY A 21 0.37 -5.60 -20.84
C GLY A 21 0.68 -4.28 -20.14
N ARG A 22 0.01 -3.98 -19.01
CA ARG A 22 0.25 -2.77 -18.22
C ARG A 22 1.45 -2.97 -17.32
N GLN A 23 2.19 -1.88 -17.07
CA GLN A 23 3.17 -1.86 -15.99
C GLN A 23 2.44 -1.76 -14.66
N VAL A 24 2.74 -2.67 -13.74
CA VAL A 24 2.05 -2.79 -12.45
C VAL A 24 3.07 -2.81 -11.31
N ALA A 25 2.77 -2.07 -10.25
CA ALA A 25 3.46 -2.11 -8.98
C ALA A 25 2.52 -2.62 -7.89
N ILE A 26 3.05 -3.41 -6.97
CA ILE A 26 2.34 -3.87 -5.77
C ILE A 26 3.00 -3.23 -4.56
N ALA A 27 2.18 -2.58 -3.75
CA ALA A 27 2.52 -2.08 -2.44
C ALA A 27 1.94 -3.01 -1.37
N THR A 28 2.80 -3.58 -0.54
CA THR A 28 2.45 -4.57 0.49
C THR A 28 2.84 -4.05 1.87
N VAL A 29 1.89 -4.05 2.81
CA VAL A 29 2.22 -3.80 4.23
C VAL A 29 3.04 -4.99 4.74
N ILE A 30 4.32 -4.78 5.03
CA ILE A 30 5.24 -5.82 5.50
C ILE A 30 5.42 -5.80 7.03
N GLU A 31 5.14 -4.66 7.67
CA GLU A 31 5.28 -4.50 9.10
C GLU A 31 4.32 -3.44 9.63
N THR A 32 3.82 -3.64 10.85
CA THR A 32 2.92 -2.71 11.54
C THR A 32 3.31 -2.59 13.01
N TRP A 33 3.24 -1.39 13.58
CA TRP A 33 3.40 -1.16 15.02
C TRP A 33 2.27 -0.31 15.56
N GLY A 34 1.92 -0.54 16.83
CA GLY A 34 0.83 0.17 17.50
C GLY A 34 -0.52 -0.09 16.81
N SER A 35 -1.40 0.91 16.86
CA SER A 35 -2.72 0.87 16.24
C SER A 35 -2.66 1.25 14.76
N ALA A 36 -1.94 0.46 13.95
CA ALA A 36 -1.90 0.63 12.50
C ALA A 36 -3.28 0.38 11.87
N PRO A 37 -3.70 1.15 10.85
CA PRO A 37 -5.06 1.09 10.31
C PRO A 37 -5.32 -0.13 9.40
N ARG A 38 -4.27 -0.78 8.88
CA ARG A 38 -4.34 -1.99 8.05
C ARG A 38 -3.34 -3.04 8.55
N PRO A 39 -3.69 -4.34 8.49
CA PRO A 39 -2.79 -5.41 8.89
C PRO A 39 -1.67 -5.65 7.87
N VAL A 40 -0.61 -6.33 8.32
CA VAL A 40 0.41 -6.93 7.44
C VAL A 40 -0.27 -7.82 6.40
N GLY A 41 0.22 -7.77 5.16
CA GLY A 41 -0.37 -8.44 4.01
C GLY A 41 -1.50 -7.65 3.32
N SER A 42 -1.79 -6.43 3.76
CA SER A 42 -2.67 -5.55 2.98
C SER A 42 -1.95 -5.07 1.72
N HIS A 43 -2.65 -5.12 0.59
CA HIS A 43 -2.11 -4.78 -0.72
C HIS A 43 -2.79 -3.54 -1.30
N LEU A 44 -2.00 -2.75 -2.01
CA LEU A 44 -2.44 -1.70 -2.93
C LEU A 44 -1.72 -1.93 -4.25
N VAL A 45 -2.46 -2.04 -5.33
CA VAL A 45 -1.92 -2.27 -6.67
C VAL A 45 -2.04 -0.98 -7.45
N ILE A 46 -1.00 -0.61 -8.18
CA ILE A 46 -0.92 0.64 -8.94
C ILE A 46 -0.43 0.33 -10.35
N ASP A 47 -1.06 0.89 -11.38
CA ASP A 47 -0.55 0.80 -12.75
C ASP A 47 0.17 2.08 -13.21
N GLY A 48 0.85 2.04 -14.36
CA GLY A 48 1.61 3.17 -14.91
C GLY A 48 0.83 4.45 -15.25
N ALA A 49 -0.50 4.38 -15.38
CA ALA A 49 -1.40 5.54 -15.52
C ALA A 49 -1.89 6.08 -14.16
N GLY A 50 -1.48 5.47 -13.04
CA GLY A 50 -1.86 5.88 -11.69
C GLY A 50 -3.23 5.39 -11.22
N ASN A 51 -3.90 4.47 -11.95
CA ASN A 51 -5.06 3.79 -11.37
C ASN A 51 -4.58 2.83 -10.28
N PHE A 52 -5.42 2.62 -9.27
CA PHE A 52 -5.09 1.76 -8.15
C PHE A 52 -6.29 1.00 -7.61
N GLU A 53 -6.02 -0.16 -6.98
CA GLU A 53 -7.00 -1.00 -6.30
C GLU A 53 -6.43 -1.54 -4.99
N GLY A 54 -7.29 -1.69 -3.96
CA GLY A 54 -6.85 -2.08 -2.62
C GLY A 54 -6.45 -0.89 -1.73
N SER A 55 -5.78 -1.17 -0.61
CA SER A 55 -5.45 -0.15 0.39
C SER A 55 -4.40 -0.65 1.40
N VAL A 56 -3.44 0.23 1.72
CA VAL A 56 -2.41 -0.01 2.75
C VAL A 56 -2.61 0.80 4.03
N SER A 57 -3.49 1.82 4.03
CA SER A 57 -3.80 2.59 5.24
C SER A 57 -5.26 2.98 5.42
N GLY A 58 -6.05 3.03 4.36
CA GLY A 58 -7.45 3.48 4.38
C GLY A 58 -7.65 4.94 3.94
N GLY A 59 -6.64 5.59 3.36
CA GLY A 59 -6.79 6.84 2.60
C GLY A 59 -5.68 7.88 2.75
N CYS A 60 -4.93 7.90 3.86
CA CYS A 60 -4.01 8.99 4.15
C CYS A 60 -2.63 8.87 3.47
N VAL A 61 -2.14 7.66 3.22
CA VAL A 61 -0.77 7.44 2.69
C VAL A 61 -0.77 6.86 1.28
N GLU A 62 -1.92 6.46 0.76
CA GLU A 62 -2.10 5.90 -0.59
C GLU A 62 -1.52 6.83 -1.66
N GLY A 63 -1.74 8.15 -1.57
CA GLY A 63 -1.19 9.11 -2.53
C GLY A 63 0.34 9.15 -2.55
N ALA A 64 1.00 9.02 -1.39
CA ALA A 64 2.45 8.97 -1.30
C ALA A 64 2.99 7.66 -1.91
N VAL A 65 2.31 6.55 -1.65
CA VAL A 65 2.66 5.24 -2.21
C VAL A 65 2.49 5.23 -3.73
N ILE A 66 1.42 5.82 -4.27
CA ILE A 66 1.19 5.94 -5.71
C ILE A 66 2.28 6.79 -6.38
N GLY A 67 2.68 7.91 -5.75
CA GLY A 67 3.77 8.74 -6.26
C GLY A 67 5.09 7.98 -6.37
N GLU A 68 5.46 7.24 -5.31
CA GLU A 68 6.67 6.41 -5.30
C GLU A 68 6.57 5.21 -6.25
N ALA A 69 5.37 4.66 -6.44
CA ALA A 69 5.15 3.57 -7.38
C ALA A 69 5.48 3.98 -8.82
N ALA A 70 5.20 5.23 -9.23
CA ALA A 70 5.56 5.72 -10.56
C ALA A 70 7.08 5.63 -10.80
N ASP A 71 7.89 6.09 -9.84
CA ASP A 71 9.36 6.01 -9.91
C ASP A 71 9.86 4.54 -9.95
N ILE A 72 9.19 3.65 -9.21
CA ILE A 72 9.55 2.22 -9.16
C ILE A 72 9.19 1.52 -10.46
N LEU A 73 8.08 1.89 -11.11
CA LEU A 73 7.69 1.36 -12.41
C LEU A 73 8.73 1.71 -13.49
N GLU A 74 9.26 2.93 -13.45
CA GLU A 74 10.32 3.38 -14.36
C GLU A 74 11.68 2.73 -14.06
N THR A 75 12.08 2.70 -12.79
CA THR A 75 13.43 2.24 -12.40
C THR A 75 13.54 0.74 -12.23
N GLY A 76 12.44 0.04 -11.98
CA GLY A 76 12.38 -1.37 -11.60
C GLY A 76 12.99 -1.68 -10.23
N LYS A 77 13.29 -0.66 -9.41
CA LYS A 77 13.95 -0.84 -8.11
C LYS A 77 12.93 -0.82 -6.99
N ALA A 78 12.71 -1.96 -6.33
CA ALA A 78 11.84 -2.03 -5.17
C ALA A 78 12.32 -1.12 -4.03
N LYS A 79 11.37 -0.58 -3.26
CA LYS A 79 11.63 0.36 -2.16
C LYS A 79 10.74 0.04 -0.96
N ILE A 80 11.27 0.22 0.25
CA ILE A 80 10.46 0.18 1.46
C ILE A 80 10.17 1.61 1.89
N LEU A 81 8.88 1.91 2.08
CA LEU A 81 8.37 3.18 2.56
C LEU A 81 7.93 3.01 4.01
N GLU A 82 8.28 3.95 4.89
CA GLU A 82 7.84 3.94 6.28
C GLU A 82 6.90 5.11 6.54
N PHE A 83 5.74 4.81 7.10
CA PHE A 83 4.71 5.81 7.42
C PHE A 83 4.29 5.68 8.88
N GLY A 84 4.30 6.79 9.62
CA GLY A 84 3.82 6.85 11.00
C GLY A 84 4.05 8.21 11.61
N VAL A 85 3.42 8.47 12.76
CA VAL A 85 3.61 9.73 13.48
C VAL A 85 4.97 9.69 14.19
N ALA A 86 5.84 10.64 13.86
CA ALA A 86 7.22 10.71 14.32
C ALA A 86 7.39 11.13 15.80
N ASP A 87 6.31 11.52 16.48
CA ASP A 87 6.42 12.09 17.81
C ASP A 87 6.36 11.02 18.90
N GLU A 88 7.51 10.39 19.15
CA GLU A 88 7.72 9.53 20.33
C GLU A 88 7.48 10.30 21.66
N THR A 89 7.47 11.65 21.62
CA THR A 89 7.16 12.52 22.75
C THR A 89 5.67 12.62 23.08
N ALA A 90 4.77 12.49 22.09
CA ALA A 90 3.31 12.57 22.25
C ALA A 90 2.70 11.31 22.92
N TRP A 91 3.43 10.19 22.93
CA TRP A 91 3.00 8.97 23.62
C TRP A 91 2.93 9.13 25.14
N ARG A 92 3.69 10.07 25.72
CA ARG A 92 3.73 10.30 27.16
C ARG A 92 2.48 10.99 27.72
N VAL A 93 1.54 11.39 26.87
CA VAL A 93 0.31 12.14 27.25
C VAL A 93 -1.01 11.46 26.83
N GLY A 94 -0.97 10.22 26.32
CA GLY A 94 -2.19 9.41 26.16
C GLY A 94 -3.09 9.80 24.98
N LEU A 95 -2.53 10.33 23.88
CA LEU A 95 -3.27 10.63 22.66
C LEU A 95 -2.96 9.58 21.57
N SER A 96 -3.87 8.62 21.41
CA SER A 96 -3.92 7.63 20.32
C SER A 96 -4.26 8.35 19.00
N CYS A 97 -3.49 8.26 17.93
CA CYS A 97 -3.24 7.03 17.15
C CYS A 97 -1.76 6.86 16.77
N GLY A 98 -0.94 6.26 17.65
CA GLY A 98 0.50 6.05 17.44
C GLY A 98 0.86 4.85 16.55
N GLY A 99 0.16 4.67 15.42
CA GLY A 99 0.42 3.59 14.48
C GLY A 99 1.57 3.91 13.52
N ARG A 100 2.36 2.90 13.15
CA ARG A 100 3.34 2.96 12.05
C ARG A 100 3.19 1.74 11.16
N ILE A 101 3.44 1.90 9.87
CA ILE A 101 3.52 0.81 8.89
C ILE A 101 4.78 0.92 8.06
N ARG A 102 5.27 -0.22 7.58
CA ARG A 102 6.24 -0.30 6.49
C ARG A 102 5.57 -0.93 5.30
N VAL A 103 5.77 -0.34 4.13
CA VAL A 103 5.18 -0.77 2.88
C VAL A 103 6.31 -1.07 1.90
N LEU A 104 6.43 -2.33 1.48
CA LEU A 104 7.28 -2.70 0.36
C LEU A 104 6.53 -2.35 -0.93
N VAL A 105 7.16 -1.58 -1.81
CA VAL A 105 6.64 -1.29 -3.15
C VAL A 105 7.61 -1.89 -4.15
N GLU A 106 7.09 -2.74 -5.02
CA GLU A 106 7.85 -3.45 -6.04
C GLU A 106 7.08 -3.50 -7.36
N ARG A 107 7.80 -3.51 -8.47
CA ARG A 107 7.21 -3.74 -9.80
C ARG A 107 6.96 -5.23 -9.98
N VAL A 108 5.81 -5.58 -10.56
CA VAL A 108 5.54 -6.95 -11.01
C VAL A 108 6.25 -7.14 -12.35
N ASP A 109 7.22 -8.05 -12.37
CA ASP A 109 7.82 -8.52 -13.61
C ASP A 109 6.96 -9.68 -14.17
N GLY A 110 6.50 -9.53 -15.40
CA GLY A 110 5.74 -10.55 -16.15
C GLY A 110 6.64 -11.49 -16.96
#